data_AF-A0A3D1N292-F1
#
_entry.id   AF-A0A3D1N292-F1
#
_cell.length_a   1.000
_cell.length_b   1.000
_cell.length_c   1.000
_cell.angle_alpha   90.00
_cell.angle_beta   90.00
_cell.angle_gamma   90.00
#
_symmetry.space_group_name_H-M   'P 1'
#
loop_
_entity.id
_entity.type
_entity.pdbx_description
1 polymer ?
#
loop_
_entity_poly.entity_id
_entity_poly.type
_entity_poly.pdbx_seq_one_letter_code
_entity_poly.pdbx_strand_id
1 'polypeptide(L)'
;MVKLKYLLLFPAFLLTAGCVATQRDMLQMQSQMDDLNTNLNNMQKNQADLAVKMDNLSTSLNIFSESMKDIIARMEKFSSRLDEVDSGMNKRVNAIGQTIRKQQENVETTLLPAKIYNDSYSAFLNNSFDSSISGFKNYLSRFPDGDMAEGAYYYLGESLYLKGQWREAALAYATILEKYPKSARVPVVRLRYALSILKLPENKKAEAVKYLQSIQTDFPKSAEAKTAKEYLSKLNPPKTEPRKVKPAQQ
;
A
#
# COMPACT_ATOMS: atom_id res chain seq x y z
N MET A 1 73.99 -122.27 -20.22
CA MET A 1 74.58 -121.92 -21.54
C MET A 1 74.69 -120.40 -21.60
N VAL A 2 75.88 -119.82 -21.33
CA VAL A 2 76.79 -119.17 -22.34
C VAL A 2 76.17 -117.87 -22.88
N LYS A 3 76.65 -116.62 -22.76
CA LYS A 3 77.88 -115.86 -22.37
C LYS A 3 77.39 -114.42 -22.02
N LEU A 4 78.01 -113.54 -21.22
CA LEU A 4 79.27 -112.79 -21.44
C LEU A 4 79.36 -111.78 -20.26
N LYS A 5 80.16 -111.92 -19.21
CA LYS A 5 81.63 -111.88 -19.05
C LYS A 5 82.28 -110.54 -19.45
N TYR A 6 82.43 -109.67 -18.44
CA TYR A 6 83.55 -108.77 -18.11
C TYR A 6 84.55 -108.36 -19.20
N LEU A 7 84.76 -107.05 -19.33
CA LEU A 7 86.03 -106.42 -19.73
C LEU A 7 86.04 -104.98 -19.14
N LEU A 8 86.53 -104.74 -17.92
CA LEU A 8 87.91 -104.32 -17.60
C LEU A 8 88.60 -103.50 -18.72
N LEU A 9 88.69 -102.18 -18.54
CA LEU A 9 89.99 -101.48 -18.42
C LEU A 9 89.81 -100.00 -18.05
N PHE A 10 90.52 -99.60 -16.99
CA PHE A 10 90.79 -98.24 -16.47
C PHE A 10 91.41 -97.31 -17.55
N PRO A 11 91.40 -95.95 -17.42
CA PRO A 11 92.16 -95.33 -16.32
C PRO A 11 91.62 -94.03 -15.68
N ALA A 12 91.83 -93.97 -14.37
CA ALA A 12 92.29 -92.83 -13.58
C ALA A 12 92.65 -91.54 -14.33
N PHE A 13 91.90 -90.46 -14.05
CA PHE A 13 92.46 -89.11 -13.88
C PHE A 13 91.47 -88.20 -13.13
N LEU A 14 92.00 -87.38 -12.20
CA LEU A 14 91.41 -86.22 -11.51
C LEU A 14 90.54 -86.44 -10.25
N LEU A 15 91.26 -86.62 -9.14
CA LEU A 15 90.97 -85.94 -7.87
C LEU A 15 91.00 -84.39 -8.05
N THR A 16 90.26 -83.69 -7.18
CA THR A 16 90.38 -82.25 -6.80
C THR A 16 89.58 -81.15 -7.54
N ALA A 17 88.28 -81.31 -7.78
CA ALA A 17 87.40 -80.17 -8.13
C ALA A 17 86.06 -80.09 -7.35
N GLY A 18 85.92 -80.84 -6.24
CA GLY A 18 84.62 -81.05 -5.58
C GLY A 18 84.29 -80.17 -4.36
N CYS A 19 85.23 -79.43 -3.76
CA CYS A 19 84.98 -78.68 -2.51
C CYS A 19 84.81 -77.15 -2.69
N VAL A 20 84.97 -76.61 -3.90
CA VAL A 20 84.86 -75.15 -4.16
C VAL A 20 83.43 -74.73 -4.52
N ALA A 21 82.58 -75.66 -4.98
CA ALA A 21 81.19 -75.36 -5.34
C ALA A 21 80.33 -75.05 -4.10
N THR A 22 80.46 -75.82 -3.02
CA THR A 22 79.62 -75.70 -1.81
C THR A 22 79.88 -74.43 -0.99
N GLN A 23 81.08 -73.83 -1.05
CA GLN A 23 81.37 -72.60 -0.31
C GLN A 23 80.77 -71.34 -0.96
N ARG A 24 80.73 -71.29 -2.31
CA ARG A 24 80.07 -70.20 -3.04
C ARG A 24 78.55 -70.27 -2.88
N ASP A 25 77.98 -71.46 -2.94
CA ASP A 25 76.54 -71.66 -2.78
C ASP A 25 76.09 -71.28 -1.36
N MET A 26 76.88 -71.58 -0.33
CA MET A 26 76.57 -71.18 1.05
C MET A 26 76.62 -69.66 1.25
N LEU A 27 77.62 -68.98 0.67
CA LEU A 27 77.70 -67.51 0.70
C LEU A 27 76.54 -66.86 -0.07
N GLN A 28 76.13 -67.44 -1.19
CA GLN A 28 74.98 -66.98 -1.96
C GLN A 28 73.67 -67.16 -1.18
N MET A 29 73.50 -68.28 -0.49
CA MET A 29 72.31 -68.55 0.33
C MET A 29 72.23 -67.60 1.53
N GLN A 30 73.38 -67.23 2.11
CA GLN A 30 73.45 -66.26 3.20
C GLN A 30 73.13 -64.83 2.72
N SER A 31 73.67 -64.44 1.56
CA SER A 31 73.29 -63.20 0.88
C SER A 31 71.78 -63.14 0.59
N GLN A 32 71.19 -64.23 0.10
CA GLN A 32 69.75 -64.32 -0.14
C GLN A 32 68.93 -64.23 1.16
N MET A 33 69.44 -64.81 2.24
CA MET A 33 68.77 -64.74 3.54
C MET A 33 68.83 -63.33 4.13
N ASP A 34 69.94 -62.61 3.94
CA ASP A 34 70.09 -61.21 4.35
C ASP A 34 69.20 -60.28 3.52
N ASP A 35 69.11 -60.49 2.20
CA ASP A 35 68.20 -59.77 1.32
C ASP A 35 66.74 -60.04 1.66
N LEU A 36 66.39 -61.31 1.94
CA LEU A 36 65.06 -61.69 2.36
C LEU A 36 64.71 -61.07 3.71
N ASN A 37 65.63 -61.09 4.67
CA ASN A 37 65.45 -60.47 5.98
C ASN A 37 65.27 -58.95 5.87
N THR A 38 66.05 -58.31 4.99
CA THR A 38 65.92 -56.87 4.70
C THR A 38 64.58 -56.54 4.05
N ASN A 39 64.11 -57.37 3.11
CA ASN A 39 62.80 -57.23 2.50
C ASN A 39 61.66 -57.46 3.49
N LEU A 40 61.78 -58.44 4.39
CA LEU A 40 60.81 -58.66 5.47
C LEU A 40 60.74 -57.45 6.41
N ASN A 41 61.89 -56.89 6.81
CA ASN A 41 61.95 -55.68 7.63
C ASN A 41 61.31 -54.48 6.93
N ASN A 42 61.56 -54.32 5.62
CA ASN A 42 60.93 -53.27 4.82
C ASN A 42 59.42 -53.47 4.68
N MET A 43 58.95 -54.70 4.46
CA MET A 43 57.53 -55.02 4.44
C MET A 43 56.86 -54.76 5.79
N GLN A 44 57.50 -55.12 6.90
CA GLN A 44 57.00 -54.85 8.25
C GLN A 44 56.89 -53.34 8.51
N LYS A 45 57.90 -52.56 8.12
CA LYS A 45 57.88 -51.10 8.21
C LYS A 45 56.75 -50.50 7.37
N ASN A 46 56.55 -51.00 6.15
CA ASN A 46 55.48 -50.54 5.27
C ASN A 46 54.08 -50.90 5.83
N GLN A 47 53.92 -52.07 6.46
CA GLN A 47 52.68 -52.42 7.15
C GLN A 47 52.40 -51.50 8.34
N ALA A 48 53.43 -51.16 9.13
CA ALA A 48 53.29 -50.23 10.25
C ALA A 48 52.90 -48.82 9.78
N ASP A 49 53.52 -48.30 8.72
CA ASP A 49 53.17 -46.99 8.14
C ASP A 49 51.73 -46.99 7.58
N LEU A 50 51.32 -48.08 6.93
CA LEU A 50 49.96 -48.22 6.42
C LEU A 50 48.93 -48.27 7.55
N ALA A 51 49.23 -48.95 8.65
CA ALA A 51 48.37 -48.99 9.83
C ALA A 51 48.17 -47.59 10.43
N VAL A 52 49.23 -46.79 10.55
CA VAL A 52 49.16 -45.39 11.03
C VAL A 52 48.32 -44.52 10.09
N LYS A 53 48.49 -44.67 8.76
CA LYS A 53 47.69 -43.92 7.78
C LYS A 53 46.20 -44.30 7.84
N MET A 54 45.88 -45.56 8.05
CA MET A 54 44.49 -46.01 8.21
C MET A 54 43.85 -45.47 9.49
N ASP A 55 44.60 -45.41 10.59
CA ASP A 55 44.12 -44.82 11.84
C ASP A 55 43.85 -43.31 11.71
N ASN A 56 44.77 -42.59 11.05
CA ASN A 56 44.60 -41.17 10.73
C ASN A 56 43.39 -40.92 9.82
N LEU A 57 43.17 -41.79 8.83
CA LEU A 57 42.02 -41.69 7.93
C LEU A 57 40.72 -42.00 8.66
N SER A 58 40.69 -43.03 9.50
CA SER A 58 39.53 -43.38 10.33
C SER A 58 39.16 -42.22 11.25
N THR A 59 40.15 -41.62 11.92
CA THR A 59 39.97 -40.44 12.77
C THR A 59 39.42 -39.25 11.98
N SER A 60 39.97 -38.98 10.80
CA SER A 60 39.51 -37.90 9.92
C SER A 60 38.06 -38.10 9.44
N LEU A 61 37.68 -39.34 9.11
CA LEU A 61 36.31 -39.69 8.73
C LEU A 61 35.32 -39.51 9.89
N ASN A 62 35.72 -39.87 11.11
CA ASN A 62 34.90 -39.67 12.30
C ASN A 62 34.66 -38.18 12.57
N ILE A 63 35.71 -37.36 12.50
CA ILE A 63 35.61 -35.90 12.65
C ILE A 63 34.74 -35.29 11.55
N PHE A 64 34.92 -35.74 10.31
CA PHE A 64 34.09 -35.29 9.19
C PHE A 64 32.62 -35.67 9.38
N SER A 65 32.33 -36.88 9.84
CA SER A 65 30.97 -37.33 10.14
C SER A 65 30.31 -36.45 11.21
N GLU A 66 31.04 -36.10 12.28
CA GLU A 66 30.51 -35.20 13.31
C GLU A 66 30.29 -33.76 12.80
N SER A 67 31.21 -33.24 11.97
CA SER A 67 31.02 -31.94 11.32
C SER A 67 29.78 -31.92 10.42
N MET A 68 29.54 -32.99 9.67
CA MET A 68 28.34 -33.13 8.83
C MET A 68 27.05 -33.14 9.66
N LYS A 69 27.04 -33.80 10.83
CA LYS A 69 25.88 -33.76 11.75
C LYS A 69 25.62 -32.35 12.28
N ASP A 70 26.66 -31.60 12.64
CA ASP A 70 26.53 -30.21 13.09
C ASP A 70 25.97 -29.30 11.98
N ILE A 71 26.43 -29.48 10.74
CA ILE A 71 25.92 -28.73 9.58
C ILE A 71 24.42 -29.00 9.36
N ILE A 72 24.01 -30.28 9.42
CA ILE A 72 22.59 -30.66 9.27
C ILE A 72 21.73 -30.00 10.36
N ALA A 73 22.17 -30.05 11.62
CA ALA A 73 21.45 -29.42 12.73
C ALA A 73 21.34 -27.89 12.56
N ARG A 74 22.38 -27.24 12.04
CA ARG A 74 22.35 -25.80 11.74
C ARG A 74 21.41 -25.47 10.57
N MET A 75 21.35 -26.31 9.54
CA MET A 75 20.43 -26.13 8.41
C MET A 75 18.97 -26.24 8.86
N GLU A 76 18.64 -27.21 9.71
CA GLU A 76 17.28 -27.34 10.28
C GLU A 76 16.88 -26.10 11.09
N LYS A 77 17.77 -25.62 11.97
CA LYS A 77 17.55 -24.41 12.76
C LYS A 77 17.46 -23.14 11.90
N PHE A 78 18.15 -23.11 10.77
CA PHE A 78 18.06 -22.00 9.84
C PHE A 78 16.71 -22.02 9.10
N SER A 79 16.28 -23.20 8.64
CA SER A 79 14.95 -23.38 8.03
C SER A 79 13.84 -22.91 8.97
N SER A 80 13.88 -23.32 10.24
CA SER A 80 12.85 -22.91 11.21
C SER A 80 12.82 -21.40 11.44
N ARG A 81 13.99 -20.74 11.41
CA ARG A 81 14.09 -19.27 11.52
C ARG A 81 13.55 -18.57 10.27
N LEU A 82 13.75 -19.14 9.08
CA LEU A 82 13.17 -18.60 7.85
C LEU A 82 11.64 -18.69 7.87
N ASP A 83 11.07 -19.80 8.34
CA ASP A 83 9.62 -19.97 8.48
C ASP A 83 9.01 -18.99 9.51
N GLU A 84 9.73 -18.73 10.62
CA GLU A 84 9.33 -17.75 11.62
C GLU A 84 9.37 -16.31 11.08
N VAL A 85 10.40 -15.98 10.29
CA VAL A 85 10.51 -14.68 9.63
C VAL A 85 9.41 -14.50 8.58
N ASP A 86 9.14 -15.50 7.74
CA ASP A 86 8.10 -15.43 6.72
C ASP A 86 6.71 -15.27 7.35
N SER A 87 6.39 -16.09 8.35
CA SER A 87 5.11 -16.01 9.06
C SER A 87 4.96 -14.70 9.85
N GLY A 88 6.04 -14.19 10.45
CA GLY A 88 6.06 -12.90 11.15
C GLY A 88 5.89 -11.71 10.21
N MET A 89 6.53 -11.76 9.04
CA MET A 89 6.43 -10.73 8.01
C MET A 89 5.03 -10.71 7.39
N ASN A 90 4.46 -11.86 7.04
CA ASN A 90 3.11 -11.97 6.48
C ASN A 90 2.03 -11.41 7.43
N LYS A 91 2.15 -11.66 8.74
CA LYS A 91 1.25 -11.07 9.75
C LYS A 91 1.38 -9.54 9.81
N ARG A 92 2.61 -9.01 9.78
CA ARG A 92 2.86 -7.55 9.83
C ARG A 92 2.37 -6.86 8.56
N VAL A 93 2.64 -7.43 7.38
CA VAL A 93 2.19 -6.89 6.08
C VAL A 93 0.66 -6.84 6.03
N ASN A 94 -0.03 -7.89 6.50
CA ASN A 94 -1.49 -7.89 6.57
C ASN A 94 -2.05 -6.86 7.58
N ALA A 95 -1.45 -6.73 8.75
CA ALA A 95 -1.86 -5.74 9.75
C ALA A 95 -1.65 -4.30 9.25
N ILE A 96 -0.53 -4.04 8.56
CA ILE A 96 -0.25 -2.75 7.91
C ILE A 96 -1.27 -2.49 6.79
N GLY A 97 -1.53 -3.47 5.93
CA GLY A 97 -2.52 -3.36 4.86
C GLY A 97 -3.92 -3.02 5.36
N GLN A 98 -4.35 -3.64 6.48
CA GLN A 98 -5.63 -3.33 7.12
C GLN A 98 -5.66 -1.95 7.77
N THR A 99 -4.55 -1.52 8.38
CA THR A 99 -4.45 -0.20 9.03
C THR A 99 -4.43 0.93 8.00
N ILE A 100 -3.68 0.77 6.91
CA ILE A 100 -3.65 1.73 5.79
C ILE A 100 -5.04 1.86 5.18
N ARG A 101 -5.73 0.76 4.92
CA ARG A 101 -7.08 0.77 4.32
C ARG A 101 -8.11 1.50 5.20
N LYS A 102 -8.10 1.25 6.51
CA LYS A 102 -8.99 1.94 7.47
C LYS A 102 -8.68 3.44 7.65
N GLN A 103 -7.42 3.84 7.54
CA GLN A 103 -7.03 5.25 7.59
C GLN A 103 -7.40 5.98 6.29
N GLN A 104 -7.23 5.34 5.15
CA GLN A 104 -7.55 5.91 3.84
C GLN A 104 -9.07 6.13 3.69
N GLU A 105 -9.89 5.18 4.14
CA GLU A 105 -11.35 5.28 4.11
C GLU A 105 -11.91 6.39 5.02
N ASN A 106 -11.32 6.59 6.21
CA ASN A 106 -11.72 7.66 7.15
C ASN A 106 -11.30 9.06 6.67
N VAL A 107 -10.10 9.20 6.08
CA VAL A 107 -9.64 10.50 5.55
C VAL A 107 -10.44 10.86 4.29
N GLU A 108 -10.75 9.90 3.45
CA GLU A 108 -11.57 10.12 2.26
C GLU A 108 -13.00 10.50 2.66
N THR A 109 -13.66 9.81 3.58
CA THR A 109 -15.03 10.17 4.03
C THR A 109 -15.10 11.50 4.78
N THR A 110 -14.10 11.87 5.58
CA THR A 110 -14.09 13.16 6.30
C THR A 110 -13.76 14.35 5.40
N LEU A 111 -12.89 14.17 4.40
CA LEU A 111 -12.55 15.23 3.45
C LEU A 111 -13.60 15.39 2.35
N LEU A 112 -14.37 14.35 2.05
CA LEU A 112 -15.29 14.34 0.90
C LEU A 112 -16.40 15.40 0.95
N PRO A 113 -17.08 15.69 2.08
CA PRO A 113 -18.02 16.81 2.15
C PRO A 113 -17.32 18.13 1.83
N ALA A 114 -16.22 18.44 2.51
CA ALA A 114 -15.49 19.69 2.33
C ALA A 114 -14.95 19.84 0.91
N LYS A 115 -14.43 18.75 0.33
CA LYS A 115 -13.93 18.72 -1.05
C LYS A 115 -15.04 19.02 -2.05
N ILE A 116 -16.16 18.30 -1.99
CA ILE A 116 -17.29 18.52 -2.91
C ILE A 116 -17.81 19.94 -2.78
N TYR A 117 -17.93 20.44 -1.54
CA TYR A 117 -18.35 21.81 -1.30
C TYR A 117 -17.38 22.83 -1.92
N ASN A 118 -16.08 22.70 -1.65
CA ASN A 118 -15.05 23.63 -2.14
C ASN A 118 -14.91 23.60 -3.66
N ASP A 119 -14.98 22.43 -4.28
CA ASP A 119 -14.97 22.27 -5.74
C ASP A 119 -16.19 22.96 -6.36
N SER A 120 -17.38 22.75 -5.78
CA SER A 120 -18.64 23.38 -6.23
C SER A 120 -18.62 24.90 -6.06
N TYR A 121 -18.10 25.37 -4.92
CA TYR A 121 -17.93 26.79 -4.65
C TYR A 121 -16.92 27.44 -5.60
N SER A 122 -15.82 26.76 -5.91
CA SER A 122 -14.85 27.23 -6.90
C SER A 122 -15.48 27.33 -8.30
N ALA A 123 -16.33 26.37 -8.67
CA ALA A 123 -17.11 26.46 -9.91
C ALA A 123 -18.06 27.67 -9.92
N PHE A 124 -18.70 27.99 -8.79
CA PHE A 124 -19.52 29.21 -8.66
C PHE A 124 -18.70 30.48 -8.88
N LEU A 125 -17.53 30.60 -8.22
CA LEU A 125 -16.63 31.75 -8.39
C LEU A 125 -16.14 31.92 -9.83
N ASN A 126 -15.95 30.81 -10.54
CA ASN A 126 -15.57 30.80 -11.96
C ASN A 126 -16.75 30.98 -12.92
N ASN A 127 -17.94 31.40 -12.44
CA ASN A 127 -19.18 31.53 -13.20
C ASN A 127 -19.62 30.24 -13.92
N SER A 128 -19.06 29.09 -13.54
CA SER A 128 -19.39 27.77 -14.07
C SER A 128 -20.61 27.23 -13.34
N PHE A 129 -21.75 27.91 -13.52
CA PHE A 129 -22.96 27.70 -12.73
C PHE A 129 -23.53 26.29 -12.89
N ASP A 130 -23.47 25.68 -14.08
CA ASP A 130 -23.97 24.31 -14.30
C ASP A 130 -23.17 23.27 -13.49
N SER A 131 -21.85 23.43 -13.42
CA SER A 131 -20.97 22.61 -12.58
C SER A 131 -21.21 22.85 -11.09
N SER A 132 -21.36 24.11 -10.69
CA SER A 132 -21.72 24.50 -9.31
C SER A 132 -23.03 23.85 -8.87
N ILE A 133 -24.09 23.96 -9.68
CA ILE A 133 -25.41 23.36 -9.42
C ILE A 133 -25.29 21.85 -9.24
N SER A 134 -24.59 21.19 -10.15
CA SER A 134 -24.41 19.73 -10.11
C SER A 134 -23.65 19.30 -8.86
N GLY A 135 -22.57 20.01 -8.52
CA GLY A 135 -21.75 19.73 -7.34
C GLY A 135 -22.49 19.97 -6.02
N PHE A 136 -23.22 21.08 -5.88
CA PHE A 136 -24.02 21.32 -4.67
C PHE A 136 -25.21 20.37 -4.55
N LYS A 137 -25.86 19.98 -5.66
CA LYS A 137 -26.87 18.92 -5.62
C LYS A 137 -26.28 17.59 -5.16
N ASN A 138 -25.07 17.24 -5.60
CA ASN A 138 -24.36 16.04 -5.14
C ASN A 138 -23.98 16.14 -3.66
N TYR A 139 -23.50 17.29 -3.20
CA TYR A 139 -23.22 17.52 -1.78
C TYR A 139 -24.49 17.27 -0.95
N LEU A 140 -25.60 17.92 -1.31
CA LEU A 140 -26.85 17.89 -0.55
C LEU A 140 -27.56 16.53 -0.60
N SER A 141 -27.36 15.73 -1.65
CA SER A 141 -27.91 14.36 -1.67
C SER A 141 -27.17 13.41 -0.74
N ARG A 142 -25.88 13.67 -0.49
CA ARG A 142 -25.01 12.81 0.33
C ARG A 142 -24.90 13.29 1.78
N PHE A 143 -24.94 14.61 1.97
CA PHE A 143 -24.74 15.29 3.26
C PHE A 143 -25.86 16.32 3.50
N PRO A 144 -27.14 15.91 3.50
CA PRO A 144 -28.29 16.83 3.58
C PRO A 144 -28.37 17.66 4.88
N ASP A 145 -27.75 17.16 5.95
CA ASP A 145 -27.71 17.78 7.28
C ASP A 145 -26.26 18.03 7.74
N GLY A 146 -25.29 18.05 6.81
CA GLY A 146 -23.90 18.35 7.11
C GLY A 146 -23.66 19.83 7.46
N ASP A 147 -22.54 20.14 8.11
CA ASP A 147 -22.22 21.50 8.59
C ASP A 147 -22.21 22.57 7.48
N MET A 148 -21.94 22.18 6.23
CA MET A 148 -21.93 23.09 5.08
C MET A 148 -23.24 23.05 4.27
N ALA A 149 -24.26 22.31 4.72
CA ALA A 149 -25.52 22.15 3.99
C ALA A 149 -26.27 23.49 3.81
N GLU A 150 -26.31 24.35 4.83
CA GLU A 150 -26.89 25.70 4.70
C GLU A 150 -26.18 26.51 3.58
N GLY A 151 -24.84 26.50 3.58
CA GLY A 151 -24.03 27.15 2.55
C GLY A 151 -24.25 26.53 1.17
N ALA A 152 -24.41 25.21 1.10
CA ALA A 152 -24.61 24.49 -0.14
C ALA A 152 -25.98 24.83 -0.76
N TYR A 153 -27.04 24.89 0.04
CA TYR A 153 -28.33 25.40 -0.42
C TYR A 153 -28.24 26.84 -0.89
N TYR A 154 -27.47 27.69 -0.19
CA TYR A 154 -27.32 29.10 -0.56
C TYR A 154 -26.66 29.25 -1.93
N TYR A 155 -25.50 28.64 -2.14
CA TYR A 155 -24.79 28.75 -3.42
C TYR A 155 -25.47 27.96 -4.56
N LEU A 156 -26.19 26.88 -4.23
CA LEU A 156 -27.11 26.26 -5.18
C LEU A 156 -28.17 27.26 -5.64
N GLY A 157 -28.84 27.94 -4.69
CA GLY A 157 -29.82 28.99 -4.99
C GLY A 157 -29.24 30.12 -5.84
N GLU A 158 -28.06 30.63 -5.49
CA GLU A 158 -27.41 31.72 -6.24
C GLU A 158 -27.06 31.28 -7.66
N SER A 159 -26.50 30.08 -7.83
CA SER A 159 -26.16 29.52 -9.14
C SER A 159 -27.41 29.34 -10.02
N LEU A 160 -28.48 28.79 -9.45
CA LEU A 160 -29.76 28.61 -10.13
C LEU A 160 -30.37 29.97 -10.53
N TYR A 161 -30.33 30.95 -9.63
CA TYR A 161 -30.85 32.29 -9.89
C TYR A 161 -30.11 32.97 -11.05
N LEU A 162 -28.78 32.89 -11.07
CA LEU A 162 -27.94 33.44 -12.13
C LEU A 162 -28.14 32.73 -13.48
N LYS A 163 -28.51 31.44 -13.47
CA LYS A 163 -28.89 30.68 -14.67
C LYS A 163 -30.30 30.98 -15.17
N GLY A 164 -31.11 31.74 -14.44
CA GLY A 164 -32.51 31.97 -14.78
C GLY A 164 -33.47 30.89 -14.28
N GLN A 165 -32.99 29.91 -13.50
CA GLN A 165 -33.79 28.83 -12.93
C GLN A 165 -34.43 29.30 -11.61
N TRP A 166 -35.31 30.31 -11.71
CA TRP A 166 -35.82 31.02 -10.53
C TRP A 166 -36.72 30.18 -9.64
N ARG A 167 -37.43 29.18 -10.20
CA ARG A 167 -38.32 28.31 -9.42
C ARG A 167 -37.49 27.43 -8.49
N GLU A 168 -36.46 26.78 -9.05
CA GLU A 168 -35.52 25.94 -8.32
C GLU A 168 -34.71 26.77 -7.33
N ALA A 169 -34.30 27.99 -7.70
CA ALA A 169 -33.62 28.91 -6.78
C ALA A 169 -34.51 29.26 -5.59
N ALA A 170 -35.79 29.60 -5.82
CA ALA A 170 -36.74 29.87 -4.75
C ALA A 170 -36.90 28.67 -3.81
N LEU A 171 -36.96 27.44 -4.34
CA LEU A 171 -37.01 26.24 -3.51
C LEU A 171 -35.75 26.08 -2.64
N ALA A 172 -34.57 26.29 -3.20
CA ALA A 172 -33.32 26.22 -2.44
C ALA A 172 -33.29 27.24 -1.28
N TYR A 173 -33.71 28.48 -1.54
CA TYR A 173 -33.81 29.50 -0.49
C TYR A 173 -34.89 29.19 0.55
N ALA A 174 -36.05 28.69 0.12
CA ALA A 174 -37.13 28.28 1.03
C ALA A 174 -36.67 27.21 2.00
N THR A 175 -35.92 26.21 1.53
CA THR A 175 -35.33 25.17 2.39
C THR A 175 -34.45 25.78 3.48
N ILE A 176 -33.69 26.84 3.18
CA ILE A 176 -32.87 27.51 4.20
C ILE A 176 -33.74 28.23 5.23
N LEU A 177 -34.79 28.93 4.79
CA LEU A 177 -35.72 29.61 5.70
C LEU A 177 -36.47 28.64 6.62
N GLU A 178 -36.73 27.43 6.14
CA GLU A 178 -37.40 26.36 6.89
C GLU A 178 -36.44 25.63 7.84
N LYS A 179 -35.31 25.13 7.33
CA LYS A 179 -34.35 24.32 8.11
C LYS A 179 -33.43 25.15 9.02
N TYR A 180 -33.09 26.37 8.63
CA TYR A 180 -32.12 27.23 9.34
C TYR A 180 -32.72 28.61 9.71
N PRO A 181 -33.87 28.66 10.41
CA PRO A 181 -34.60 29.91 10.67
C PRO A 181 -33.87 30.90 11.60
N LYS A 182 -32.79 30.45 12.27
CA LYS A 182 -31.95 31.27 13.16
C LYS A 182 -30.61 31.67 12.53
N SER A 183 -30.37 31.31 11.27
CA SER A 183 -29.13 31.67 10.59
C SER A 183 -28.97 33.19 10.44
N ALA A 184 -27.74 33.68 10.56
CA ALA A 184 -27.40 35.05 10.22
C ALA A 184 -27.66 35.39 8.73
N ARG A 185 -27.81 34.37 7.87
CA ARG A 185 -28.13 34.53 6.44
C ARG A 185 -29.62 34.70 6.16
N VAL A 186 -30.50 34.56 7.16
CA VAL A 186 -31.96 34.66 6.95
C VAL A 186 -32.39 35.95 6.23
N PRO A 187 -31.88 37.15 6.56
CA PRO A 187 -32.26 38.38 5.85
C PRO A 187 -31.94 38.31 4.35
N VAL A 188 -30.73 37.86 4.00
CA VAL A 188 -30.28 37.76 2.60
C VAL A 188 -31.02 36.66 1.85
N VAL A 189 -31.19 35.49 2.46
CA VAL A 189 -31.94 34.37 1.88
C VAL A 189 -33.40 34.76 1.64
N ARG A 190 -34.03 35.47 2.58
CA ARG A 190 -35.42 35.91 2.45
C ARG A 190 -35.58 36.91 1.32
N LEU A 191 -34.63 37.84 1.18
CA LEU A 191 -34.59 38.75 0.04
C LEU A 191 -34.45 37.99 -1.27
N ARG A 192 -33.49 37.06 -1.35
CA ARG A 192 -33.26 36.24 -2.55
C ARG A 192 -34.47 35.39 -2.93
N TYR A 193 -35.15 34.79 -1.95
CA TYR A 193 -36.41 34.09 -2.17
C TYR A 193 -37.46 35.01 -2.82
N ALA A 194 -37.72 36.18 -2.24
CA ALA A 194 -38.69 37.14 -2.76
C ALA A 194 -38.34 37.61 -4.19
N LEU A 195 -37.06 37.84 -4.48
CA LEU A 195 -36.61 38.22 -5.81
C LEU A 195 -36.72 37.09 -6.83
N SER A 196 -36.48 35.84 -6.44
CA SER A 196 -36.68 34.67 -7.30
C SER A 196 -38.15 34.53 -7.70
N ILE A 197 -39.08 34.61 -6.75
CA ILE A 197 -40.50 34.44 -7.06
C ILE A 197 -41.09 35.63 -7.84
N LEU A 198 -40.50 36.82 -7.76
CA LEU A 198 -40.90 37.96 -8.62
C LEU A 198 -40.54 37.77 -10.10
N LYS A 199 -39.56 36.92 -10.40
CA LYS A 199 -39.15 36.62 -11.78
C LYS A 199 -39.95 35.47 -12.40
N LEU A 200 -40.75 34.77 -11.60
CA LEU A 200 -41.60 33.70 -12.09
C LEU A 200 -42.75 34.23 -12.96
N PRO A 201 -43.19 33.48 -13.98
CA PRO A 201 -44.34 33.85 -14.80
C PRO A 201 -45.66 33.83 -14.02
N GLU A 202 -45.73 33.01 -12.96
CA GLU A 202 -46.85 33.05 -12.02
C GLU A 202 -46.89 34.41 -11.31
N ASN A 203 -48.08 34.99 -11.16
CA ASN A 203 -48.25 36.26 -10.44
C ASN A 203 -48.07 36.08 -8.92
N LYS A 204 -46.80 35.95 -8.52
CA LYS A 204 -46.34 35.76 -7.14
C LYS A 204 -46.00 37.08 -6.44
N LYS A 205 -46.39 38.22 -7.04
CA LYS A 205 -46.11 39.56 -6.54
C LYS A 205 -46.61 39.78 -5.12
N ALA A 206 -47.84 39.36 -4.80
CA ALA A 206 -48.41 39.53 -3.47
C ALA A 206 -47.63 38.76 -2.40
N GLU A 207 -47.17 37.55 -2.74
CA GLU A 207 -46.34 36.72 -1.86
C GLU A 207 -44.97 37.36 -1.65
N ALA A 208 -44.31 37.81 -2.73
CA ALA A 208 -43.03 38.51 -2.66
C ALA A 208 -43.09 39.77 -1.78
N VAL A 209 -44.15 40.57 -1.91
CA VAL A 209 -44.36 41.78 -1.10
C VAL A 209 -44.42 41.42 0.39
N LYS A 210 -45.10 40.33 0.78
CA LYS A 210 -45.14 39.89 2.18
C LYS A 210 -43.74 39.56 2.71
N TYR A 211 -42.93 38.84 1.94
CA TYR A 211 -41.56 38.52 2.34
C TYR A 211 -40.65 39.76 2.42
N LEU A 212 -40.79 40.70 1.49
CA LEU A 212 -40.03 41.96 1.54
C LEU A 212 -40.42 42.82 2.75
N GLN A 213 -41.71 42.89 3.09
CA GLN A 213 -42.20 43.59 4.28
C GLN A 213 -41.71 42.96 5.58
N SER A 214 -41.66 41.63 5.65
CA SER A 214 -41.16 40.95 6.85
C SER A 214 -39.67 41.19 7.08
N ILE A 215 -38.86 41.41 6.04
CA ILE A 215 -37.44 41.80 6.22
C ILE A 215 -37.34 43.14 6.94
N GLN A 216 -38.18 44.12 6.58
CA GLN A 216 -38.19 45.44 7.23
C GLN A 216 -38.64 45.38 8.69
N THR A 217 -39.53 44.45 9.00
CA THR A 217 -40.10 44.28 10.34
C THR A 217 -39.14 43.50 11.25
N ASP A 218 -38.62 42.37 10.75
CA ASP A 218 -37.81 41.44 11.54
C ASP A 218 -36.34 41.88 11.60
N PHE A 219 -35.84 42.54 10.54
CA PHE A 219 -34.43 42.91 10.39
C PHE A 219 -34.23 44.40 10.00
N PRO A 220 -34.85 45.37 10.72
CA PRO A 220 -34.93 46.77 10.30
C PRO A 220 -33.57 47.46 10.08
N LYS A 221 -32.50 46.95 10.68
CA LYS A 221 -31.14 47.53 10.60
C LYS A 221 -30.24 46.86 9.55
N SER A 222 -30.73 45.82 8.86
CA SER A 222 -29.90 45.08 7.88
C SER A 222 -29.83 45.80 6.54
N ALA A 223 -28.80 45.50 5.74
CA ALA A 223 -28.68 46.02 4.38
C ALA A 223 -29.87 45.58 3.51
N GLU A 224 -30.35 44.36 3.72
CA GLU A 224 -31.47 43.76 3.01
C GLU A 224 -32.78 44.48 3.30
N ALA A 225 -32.99 45.03 4.50
CA ALA A 225 -34.17 45.83 4.80
C ALA A 225 -34.20 47.13 3.95
N LYS A 226 -33.04 47.76 3.74
CA LYS A 226 -32.92 48.90 2.83
C LYS A 226 -33.25 48.49 1.39
N THR A 227 -32.64 47.40 0.90
CA THR A 227 -32.93 46.87 -0.44
C THR A 227 -34.40 46.48 -0.60
N ALA A 228 -34.99 45.83 0.39
CA ALA A 228 -36.40 45.44 0.37
C ALA A 228 -37.32 46.66 0.28
N LYS A 229 -36.98 47.77 0.95
CA LYS A 229 -37.70 49.05 0.84
C LYS A 229 -37.74 49.56 -0.60
N GLU A 230 -36.60 49.54 -1.27
CA GLU A 230 -36.47 50.01 -2.65
C GLU A 230 -37.33 49.16 -3.61
N TYR A 231 -37.34 47.84 -3.44
CA TYR A 231 -38.21 46.95 -4.22
C TYR A 231 -39.70 47.20 -3.93
N LEU A 232 -40.08 47.37 -2.66
CA LEU A 232 -41.48 47.64 -2.29
C LEU A 232 -42.00 48.94 -2.91
N SER A 233 -41.21 50.01 -2.91
CA SER A 233 -41.59 51.29 -3.55
C SER A 233 -41.77 51.15 -5.07
N LYS A 234 -41.01 50.29 -5.74
CA LYS A 234 -41.16 50.02 -7.18
C LYS A 234 -42.39 49.14 -7.47
N LEU A 235 -42.68 48.17 -6.60
CA LEU A 235 -43.78 47.23 -6.78
C LEU A 235 -45.15 47.84 -6.44
N ASN A 236 -45.19 48.78 -5.51
CA ASN A 236 -46.39 49.51 -5.13
C ASN A 236 -46.07 51.02 -5.10
N PRO A 237 -45.95 51.67 -6.27
CA PRO A 237 -45.67 53.10 -6.32
C PRO A 237 -46.78 53.84 -5.57
N PRO A 238 -46.44 54.81 -4.70
CA PRO A 238 -47.46 55.62 -4.04
C PRO A 238 -48.36 56.22 -5.11
N LYS A 239 -49.69 56.13 -4.91
CA LYS A 239 -50.66 56.81 -5.78
C LYS A 239 -50.22 58.26 -5.87
N THR A 240 -49.77 58.70 -7.04
CA THR A 240 -49.48 60.10 -7.30
C THR A 240 -50.79 60.86 -7.12
N GLU A 241 -50.95 61.55 -5.99
CA GLU A 241 -52.00 62.56 -5.89
C GLU A 241 -51.78 63.54 -7.04
N PRO A 242 -52.80 63.83 -7.86
CA PRO A 242 -52.67 64.83 -8.92
C PRO A 242 -52.22 66.12 -8.26
N ARG A 243 -51.05 66.61 -8.69
CA ARG A 243 -50.47 67.89 -8.27
C ARG A 243 -51.59 68.93 -8.42
N LYS A 244 -52.15 69.41 -7.30
CA LYS A 244 -53.10 70.52 -7.29
C LYS A 244 -52.37 71.70 -7.92
N VAL A 245 -52.63 71.93 -9.21
CA VAL A 245 -52.22 73.14 -9.91
C VAL A 245 -52.96 74.26 -9.19
N LYS A 246 -52.23 75.07 -8.42
CA LYS A 246 -52.80 76.30 -7.87
C LYS A 246 -53.28 77.13 -9.07
N PRO A 247 -54.52 77.65 -9.07
CA PRO A 247 -54.96 78.56 -10.11
C PRO A 247 -53.99 79.73 -10.15
N ALA A 248 -53.50 80.06 -11.34
CA ALA A 248 -52.76 81.30 -11.57
C ALA A 248 -53.69 82.45 -11.14
N GLN A 249 -53.23 83.22 -10.16
CA GLN A 249 -53.91 84.46 -9.79
C GLN A 249 -53.75 85.41 -10.97
N GLN A 250 -54.89 85.85 -11.51
CA GLN A 250 -55.01 86.89 -12.54
C GLN A 250 -54.61 88.24 -11.98
#